data_AF-A0A5A7QLS0-F1
#
_entry.id   AF-A0A5A7QLS0-F1
#
_cell.length_a   1.000
_cell.length_b   1.000
_cell.length_c   1.000
_cell.angle_alpha   90.00
_cell.angle_beta   90.00
_cell.angle_gamma   90.00
#
_symmetry.space_group_name_H-M   'P 1'
#
loop_
_entity.id
_entity.type
_entity.pdbx_description
1 polymer ?
#
loop_
_entity_poly.entity_id
_entity_poly.type
_entity_poly.pdbx_seq_one_letter_code
_entity_poly.pdbx_strand_id
1 'polypeptide(L)'
;MSQKEILSIQIDLRKILIENSNLKCQSQVPNKHLVSNANGYGGTIVDLGTAYTIMKKVVFDLVAHELNKKLLGKRCSRSKKMEALTGLGLCYNAPPNASILIYQL
;
A
#
# COMPACT_ATOMS: atom_id res chain seq x y z
N MET A 1 -13.76 -35.98 -1.14
CA MET A 1 -13.55 -34.93 -2.16
C MET A 1 -13.05 -33.69 -1.41
N SER A 2 -11.74 -33.43 -1.42
CA SER A 2 -11.16 -32.29 -0.70
C SER A 2 -11.47 -31.01 -1.48
N GLN A 3 -12.17 -30.05 -0.85
CA GLN A 3 -12.29 -28.70 -1.38
C GLN A 3 -10.89 -28.07 -1.30
N LYS A 4 -10.30 -27.73 -2.44
CA LYS A 4 -9.10 -26.91 -2.46
C LYS A 4 -9.53 -25.47 -2.15
N GLU A 5 -9.19 -24.97 -0.97
CA GLU A 5 -9.29 -23.55 -0.68
C GLU A 5 -8.21 -22.81 -1.48
N ILE A 6 -8.63 -21.83 -2.28
CA ILE A 6 -7.72 -20.93 -2.98
C ILE A 6 -7.27 -19.88 -1.96
N LEU A 7 -6.01 -19.96 -1.54
CA LEU A 7 -5.45 -19.06 -0.52
C LEU A 7 -4.93 -17.74 -1.10
N SER A 8 -4.67 -17.70 -2.40
CA SER A 8 -4.11 -16.54 -3.10
C SER A 8 -4.49 -16.53 -4.57
N ILE A 9 -4.73 -15.34 -5.11
CA ILE A 9 -4.94 -15.09 -6.55
C ILE A 9 -3.94 -14.06 -7.08
N GLN A 10 -3.52 -14.20 -8.32
CA GLN A 10 -2.60 -13.27 -8.99
C GLN A 10 -3.34 -12.43 -10.02
N ILE A 11 -3.10 -11.12 -9.99
CA ILE A 11 -3.70 -10.14 -10.90
C ILE A 11 -2.64 -9.16 -11.39
N ASP A 12 -2.82 -8.67 -12.61
CA ASP A 12 -1.97 -7.63 -13.18
C ASP A 12 -2.59 -6.26 -12.98
N LEU A 13 -1.83 -5.35 -12.36
CA LEU A 13 -2.25 -3.97 -12.18
C LEU A 13 -1.79 -3.13 -13.37
N ARG A 14 -2.65 -2.19 -13.80
CA ARG A 14 -2.26 -1.21 -14.84
C ARG A 14 -1.49 -0.05 -14.24
N LYS A 15 -1.95 0.47 -13.10
CA LYS A 15 -1.41 1.65 -12.41
C LYS A 15 -1.76 1.60 -10.93
N ILE A 16 -0.92 2.23 -10.10
CA ILE A 16 -1.25 2.57 -8.71
C ILE A 16 -1.52 4.08 -8.66
N LEU A 17 -2.75 4.44 -8.30
CA LEU A 17 -3.22 5.82 -8.21
C LEU A 17 -3.28 6.26 -6.74
N ILE A 18 -2.75 7.44 -6.45
CA ILE A 18 -2.84 8.05 -5.14
C ILE A 18 -3.62 9.35 -5.34
N GLU A 19 -4.88 9.39 -4.94
CA GLU A 19 -5.80 10.52 -5.20
C GLU A 19 -5.93 11.47 -4.00
N ASN A 20 -6.32 12.71 -4.28
CA ASN A 20 -6.75 13.73 -3.32
C ASN A 20 -7.87 14.55 -3.99
N SER A 21 -8.77 15.12 -3.20
CA SER A 21 -9.97 15.84 -3.66
C SER A 21 -9.70 16.96 -4.69
N ASN A 22 -8.44 17.42 -4.80
CA ASN A 22 -8.05 18.45 -5.76
C ASN A 22 -6.91 18.07 -6.73
N LEU A 23 -6.27 16.88 -6.61
CA LEU A 23 -5.11 16.49 -7.45
C LEU A 23 -4.91 14.96 -7.52
N LYS A 24 -4.90 14.41 -8.73
CA LYS A 24 -4.58 13.00 -9.02
C LYS A 24 -3.07 12.84 -9.23
N CYS A 25 -2.37 12.21 -8.28
CA CYS A 25 -0.95 11.90 -8.41
C CYS A 25 -0.83 10.43 -8.80
N GLN A 26 -0.26 10.18 -9.98
CA GLN A 26 0.00 8.81 -10.44
C GLN A 26 1.38 8.43 -9.92
N SER A 27 1.49 7.36 -9.13
CA SER A 27 2.81 6.81 -8.83
C SER A 27 3.38 6.29 -10.15
N GLN A 28 4.57 6.75 -10.53
CA GLN A 28 5.24 6.33 -11.76
C GLN A 28 5.89 4.96 -11.60
N VAL A 29 5.17 4.01 -11.01
CA VAL A 29 5.67 2.64 -10.84
C VAL A 29 5.79 2.01 -12.23
N PRO A 30 7.01 1.57 -12.64
CA PRO A 30 7.20 0.96 -13.94
C PRO A 30 6.31 -0.28 -14.13
N ASN A 31 5.71 -0.42 -15.31
CA ASN A 31 4.79 -1.52 -15.64
C ASN A 31 5.38 -2.92 -15.37
N LYS A 32 6.70 -3.09 -15.57
CA LYS A 32 7.45 -4.32 -15.24
C LYS A 32 7.32 -4.80 -13.78
N HIS A 33 6.86 -3.93 -12.88
CA HIS A 33 6.62 -4.26 -11.48
C HIS A 33 5.13 -4.52 -11.16
N LEU A 34 4.23 -4.22 -12.09
CA LEU A 34 2.78 -4.31 -11.91
C LEU A 34 2.14 -5.45 -12.73
N VAL A 35 2.86 -5.96 -13.74
CA VAL A 35 2.41 -7.01 -14.65
C VAL A 35 3.31 -8.24 -14.48
N SER A 36 2.71 -9.41 -14.55
CA SER A 36 3.36 -10.70 -14.47
C SER A 36 4.07 -11.00 -15.79
N ASN A 37 5.28 -11.55 -15.72
CA ASN A 37 5.96 -12.06 -16.91
C ASN A 37 5.47 -13.47 -17.29
N ALA A 38 5.96 -14.00 -18.41
CA ALA A 38 5.58 -15.33 -18.91
C ALA A 38 5.87 -16.48 -17.93
N ASN A 39 6.77 -16.27 -16.97
CA ASN A 39 7.12 -17.25 -15.94
C ASN A 39 6.26 -17.09 -14.66
N GLY A 40 5.27 -16.20 -14.67
CA GLY A 40 4.41 -15.91 -13.51
C GLY A 40 5.06 -15.00 -12.45
N TYR A 41 6.26 -14.46 -12.68
CA TYR A 41 6.88 -13.53 -11.74
C TYR A 41 6.40 -12.10 -11.96
N GLY A 42 6.14 -11.38 -10.87
CA GLY A 42 5.64 -10.00 -10.92
C GLY A 42 4.15 -9.96 -10.59
N GLY A 43 3.45 -8.98 -11.15
CA GLY A 43 2.03 -8.79 -10.87
C GLY A 43 1.74 -8.39 -9.41
N THR A 44 0.53 -8.70 -8.98
CA THR A 44 0.03 -8.46 -7.62
C THR A 44 -0.67 -9.72 -7.13
N ILE A 45 -0.41 -10.08 -5.89
CA ILE A 45 -1.06 -11.21 -5.23
C ILE A 45 -2.09 -10.65 -4.25
N VAL A 46 -3.30 -11.20 -4.30
CA VAL A 46 -4.31 -11.01 -3.26
C VAL A 46 -4.37 -12.32 -2.49
N ASP A 47 -4.05 -12.28 -1.20
CA ASP A 47 -4.05 -13.45 -0.32
C ASP A 47 -4.84 -13.17 0.97
N LEU A 48 -5.25 -14.24 1.65
CA LEU A 48 -5.97 -14.18 2.92
C LEU A 48 -5.05 -14.15 4.14
N GLY A 49 -3.74 -14.37 3.95
CA GLY A 49 -2.79 -14.62 5.03
C GLY A 49 -2.03 -13.39 5.51
N THR A 50 -2.11 -12.25 4.81
CA THR A 50 -1.36 -11.04 5.11
C THR A 50 -2.27 -9.91 5.61
N ALA A 51 -1.90 -9.32 6.75
CA ALA A 51 -2.61 -8.16 7.32
C ALA A 51 -2.28 -6.84 6.60
N TYR A 52 -1.15 -6.80 5.88
CA TYR A 52 -0.65 -5.61 5.18
C TYR A 52 -0.23 -5.96 3.77
N THR A 53 -0.45 -5.04 2.84
CA THR A 53 0.11 -5.16 1.48
C THR A 53 1.63 -5.04 1.53
N ILE A 54 2.31 -6.11 1.14
CA ILE A 54 3.77 -6.14 1.00
C ILE A 54 4.13 -5.77 -0.44
N MET A 55 5.09 -4.88 -0.61
CA MET A 55 5.52 -4.39 -1.93
C MET A 55 7.02 -4.59 -2.10
N LYS A 56 7.47 -4.82 -3.33
CA LYS A 56 8.90 -4.71 -3.66
C LYS A 56 9.38 -3.30 -3.28
N LYS A 57 10.59 -3.20 -2.70
CA LYS A 57 11.15 -1.94 -2.19
C LYS A 57 11.01 -0.77 -3.18
N VAL A 58 11.32 -0.99 -4.47
CA VAL A 58 11.20 0.03 -5.51
C VAL A 58 9.76 0.55 -5.70
N VAL A 59 8.76 -0.31 -5.55
CA VAL A 59 7.34 0.07 -5.62
C VAL A 59 6.94 0.79 -4.34
N PHE A 60 7.34 0.23 -3.19
CA PHE A 60 7.08 0.82 -1.87
C PHE A 60 7.61 2.25 -1.77
N ASP A 61 8.88 2.48 -2.12
CA ASP A 61 9.52 3.79 -2.00
C ASP A 61 8.80 4.86 -2.84
N LEU A 62 8.34 4.51 -4.05
CA LEU A 62 7.57 5.41 -4.93
C LEU A 62 6.19 5.72 -4.35
N VAL A 63 5.48 4.71 -3.87
CA VAL A 63 4.15 4.88 -3.26
C VAL A 63 4.27 5.69 -1.97
N ALA A 64 5.25 5.38 -1.13
CA ALA A 64 5.51 6.08 0.13
C ALA A 64 5.92 7.55 -0.12
N HIS A 65 6.76 7.84 -1.12
CA HIS A 65 7.12 9.20 -1.48
C HIS A 65 5.89 10.04 -1.82
N GLU A 66 5.05 9.54 -2.73
CA GLU A 66 3.83 10.24 -3.16
C GLU A 66 2.80 10.36 -2.02
N LEU A 67 2.63 9.31 -1.21
CA LEU A 67 1.74 9.35 -0.05
C LEU A 67 2.24 10.37 1.00
N ASN A 68 3.54 10.40 1.28
CA ASN A 68 4.10 11.37 2.20
C ASN A 68 3.90 12.80 1.68
N LYS A 69 4.16 13.05 0.39
CA LYS A 69 3.88 14.35 -0.24
C LYS A 69 2.41 14.75 -0.10
N LYS A 70 1.47 13.81 -0.18
CA LYS A 70 0.03 14.04 0.00
C LYS A 70 -0.36 14.38 1.43
N LEU A 71 0.35 13.85 2.41
CA LEU A 71 0.07 14.03 3.84
C LEU A 71 0.81 15.23 4.43
N LEU A 72 1.92 15.65 3.80
CA LEU A 72 2.61 16.91 4.13
C LEU A 72 1.62 18.09 4.00
N GLY A 73 1.51 18.88 5.07
CA GLY A 73 0.60 20.03 5.15
C GLY A 73 -0.82 19.72 5.62
N LYS A 74 -1.19 18.44 5.85
CA LYS A 74 -2.43 18.09 6.57
C LYS A 74 -2.18 18.11 8.09
N ARG A 75 -3.26 18.06 8.90
CA ARG A 75 -3.19 17.98 10.39
C ARG A 75 -2.65 16.64 10.92
N CYS A 76 -1.88 15.91 10.13
CA CYS A 76 -1.29 14.61 10.47
C CYS A 76 0.23 14.78 10.55
N SER A 77 0.81 14.58 11.73
CA SER A 77 2.26 14.65 11.92
C SER A 77 2.89 13.28 11.74
N ARG A 78 3.96 13.19 10.94
CA ARG A 78 4.71 11.94 10.73
C ARG A 78 5.42 11.52 12.02
N SER A 79 5.32 10.26 12.40
CA SER A 79 5.87 9.68 13.63
C SER A 79 7.00 8.69 13.33
N LYS A 80 8.23 9.21 13.25
CA LYS A 80 9.44 8.38 13.07
C LYS A 80 9.65 7.36 14.18
N LYS A 81 9.19 7.68 15.40
CA LYS A 81 9.22 6.76 16.54
C LYS A 81 8.39 5.51 16.27
N MET A 82 7.18 5.67 15.72
CA MET A 82 6.32 4.53 15.37
C MET A 82 6.86 3.73 14.18
N GLU A 83 7.50 4.39 13.22
CA GLU A 83 8.19 3.71 12.12
C GLU A 83 9.30 2.79 12.65
N ALA A 84 10.13 3.28 13.59
CA ALA A 84 11.19 2.48 14.20
C ALA A 84 10.65 1.33 15.08
N LEU A 85 9.57 1.57 15.82
CA LEU A 85 8.95 0.57 16.70
C LEU A 85 8.25 -0.56 15.94
N THR A 86 7.61 -0.25 14.82
CA THR A 86 6.79 -1.22 14.07
C THR A 86 7.51 -1.83 12.86
N GLY A 87 8.59 -1.20 12.40
CA GLY A 87 9.22 -1.54 11.14
C GLY A 87 8.44 -1.07 9.89
N LEU A 88 7.33 -0.35 10.06
CA LEU A 88 6.56 0.22 8.95
C LEU A 88 7.24 1.49 8.42
N GLY A 89 7.18 1.72 7.11
CA GLY A 89 7.91 2.82 6.48
C GLY A 89 7.26 4.20 6.55
N LEU A 90 5.96 4.30 6.87
CA LEU A 90 5.24 5.55 7.06
C LEU A 90 4.21 5.42 8.19
N CYS A 91 4.40 6.18 9.27
CA CYS A 91 3.44 6.28 10.36
C CYS A 91 3.07 7.74 10.62
N TYR A 92 1.79 8.01 10.87
CA TYR A 92 1.30 9.36 11.19
C TYR A 92 0.48 9.30 12.47
N ASN A 93 0.57 10.34 13.29
CA ASN A 93 -0.32 10.52 14.41
C ASN A 93 -1.71 10.87 13.88
N ALA A 94 -2.73 10.22 14.46
CA ALA A 94 -4.10 10.59 14.20
C ALA A 94 -4.36 12.04 14.69
N PRO A 95 -5.10 12.86 13.93
CA PRO A 95 -5.51 14.16 14.42
C PRO A 95 -6.31 14.03 15.74
N PRO A 96 -6.27 15.02 16.64
CA PRO A 96 -6.94 14.95 17.95
C PRO A 96 -8.45 14.62 17.89
N ASN A 97 -9.12 15.01 16.81
CA ASN A 97 -10.56 14.80 16.61
C ASN A 97 -10.85 13.71 15.55
N ALA A 98 -9.86 12.86 15.23
CA ALA A 98 -10.06 11.78 14.29
C ALA A 98 -10.83 10.64 14.96
N SER A 99 -12.06 10.40 14.51
CA SER A 99 -12.78 9.17 14.82
C SER A 99 -12.10 8.01 14.09
N ILE A 100 -11.37 7.18 14.82
CA ILE A 100 -10.84 5.92 14.29
C ILE A 100 -11.99 4.92 14.29
N LEU A 101 -12.60 4.70 13.12
CA LEU A 101 -13.53 3.60 12.94
C LEU A 101 -12.72 2.31 12.88
N ILE A 102 -12.66 1.59 14.00
CA ILE A 102 -12.18 0.22 14.03
C ILE A 102 -13.31 -0.64 13.47
N TYR A 103 -13.21 -1.00 12.19
CA TYR A 103 -14.00 -2.10 11.67
C TYR A 103 -13.43 -3.38 12.29
N GLN A 104 -14.18 -4.02 13.18
CA GLN A 104 -13.95 -5.42 13.52
C GLN A 104 -14.34 -6.23 12.27
N LEU A 105 -13.36 -6.92 11.70
CA LEU A 105 -13.55 -7.95 10.68
C LEU A 105 -13.92 -9.28 11.35
#